data_AF-A0A8T0XNM2-F1
#
_entry.id   AF-A0A8T0XNM2-F1
#
_cell.length_a   1.000
_cell.length_b   1.000
_cell.length_c   1.000
_cell.angle_alpha   90.00
_cell.angle_beta   90.00
_cell.angle_gamma   90.00
#
_symmetry.space_group_name_H-M   'P 1'
#
loop_
_entity.id
_entity.type
_entity.pdbx_description
1 polymer ?
#
loop_
_entity_poly.entity_id
_entity_poly.type
_entity_poly.pdbx_seq_one_letter_code
_entity_poly.pdbx_strand_id
1 'polypeptide(L)'
;MIALAYFTVTWLLNVVRSRIREIKRGENDCTGTVLLVGIPNVGKSAIVNAMHQIGRIGAAEKGKLKHAIVSSHPGETRDISGYKVASHLNIYVLDTPGVLSPRFANDDSGSRLALTGAITGSLLDEYDIAQFLLAVVNSREEYRRWENLNEEGGSSSNDNANTSRSHNKKRQYVSDHTQDFVVKAVRQVLFETISSFKVDLVKEDELRRLIDCQFVSLQEAFKVSTESSEDVGKSIALKLLNLYRTGRLGHYTLDHVPDVRQELAA
;
A
#
# COMPACT_ATOMS: atom_id res chain seq x y z
N MET A 1 1.44 9.80 -9.37
CA MET A 1 1.69 8.41 -8.94
C MET A 1 1.76 7.42 -10.10
N ILE A 2 0.78 7.39 -11.04
CA ILE A 2 0.79 6.45 -12.20
C ILE A 2 2.03 6.60 -13.08
N ALA A 3 2.47 7.84 -13.37
CA ALA A 3 3.69 8.08 -14.13
C ALA A 3 4.97 7.60 -13.42
N LEU A 4 5.00 7.69 -12.08
CA LEU A 4 6.13 7.23 -11.27
C LEU A 4 6.21 5.69 -11.24
N ALA A 5 5.05 5.04 -11.10
CA ALA A 5 4.94 3.58 -11.20
C ALA A 5 5.33 3.09 -12.60
N TYR A 6 4.86 3.76 -13.65
CA TYR A 6 5.24 3.46 -15.03
C TYR A 6 6.75 3.61 -15.26
N PHE A 7 7.35 4.70 -14.77
CA PHE A 7 8.79 4.93 -14.87
C PHE A 7 9.58 3.83 -14.15
N THR A 8 9.17 3.48 -12.93
CA THR A 8 9.84 2.46 -12.10
C THR A 8 9.79 1.08 -12.76
N VAL A 9 8.63 0.66 -13.29
CA VAL A 9 8.50 -0.64 -13.95
C VAL A 9 9.24 -0.65 -15.30
N THR A 10 9.24 0.46 -16.03
CA THR A 10 10.04 0.59 -17.27
C THR A 10 11.52 0.48 -16.99
N TRP A 11 12.00 1.14 -15.93
CA TRP A 11 13.38 1.06 -15.48
C TRP A 11 13.74 -0.38 -15.11
N LEU A 12 12.91 -1.07 -14.33
CA LEU A 12 13.11 -2.47 -13.96
C LEU A 12 13.21 -3.37 -15.20
N LEU A 13 12.31 -3.18 -16.17
CA LEU A 13 12.33 -3.94 -17.43
C LEU A 13 13.63 -3.71 -18.22
N ASN A 14 14.15 -2.49 -18.22
CA ASN A 14 15.43 -2.17 -18.86
C ASN A 14 16.63 -2.77 -18.12
N VAL A 15 16.60 -2.81 -16.79
CA VAL A 15 17.60 -3.52 -15.98
C VAL A 15 17.59 -5.01 -16.31
N VAL A 16 16.41 -5.64 -16.34
CA VAL A 16 16.24 -7.05 -16.71
C VAL A 16 16.79 -7.33 -18.11
N ARG A 17 16.45 -6.50 -19.10
CA ARG A 17 16.97 -6.61 -20.47
C ARG A 17 18.49 -6.55 -20.51
N SER A 18 19.07 -5.61 -19.76
CA SER A 18 20.52 -5.42 -19.70
C SER A 18 21.23 -6.63 -19.09
N ARG A 19 20.70 -7.16 -17.97
CA ARG A 19 21.26 -8.36 -17.32
C ARG A 19 21.15 -9.60 -18.18
N ILE A 20 20.04 -9.81 -18.88
CA ILE A 20 19.91 -10.94 -19.81
C ILE A 20 20.93 -10.84 -20.95
N ARG A 21 21.13 -9.65 -21.51
CA ARG A 21 22.13 -9.42 -22.57
C ARG A 21 23.55 -9.69 -22.10
N GLU A 22 23.87 -9.28 -20.87
CA GLU A 22 25.18 -9.51 -20.23
C GLU A 22 25.45 -11.01 -20.02
N ILE A 23 24.50 -11.72 -19.40
CA ILE A 23 24.60 -13.18 -19.15
C ILE A 23 24.80 -13.94 -20.46
N LYS A 24 24.14 -13.49 -21.53
CA LYS A 24 24.16 -14.12 -22.84
C LYS A 24 25.18 -13.55 -23.81
N ARG A 25 26.14 -12.77 -23.31
CA ARG A 25 27.28 -12.23 -24.06
C ARG A 25 26.90 -11.51 -25.37
N GLY A 26 25.71 -10.92 -25.45
CA GLY A 26 25.25 -10.17 -26.62
C GLY A 26 24.62 -10.99 -27.76
N GLU A 27 24.32 -12.28 -27.57
CA GLU A 27 23.54 -13.03 -28.57
C GLU A 27 22.11 -12.49 -28.71
N ASN A 28 21.67 -12.27 -29.95
CA ASN A 28 20.37 -11.65 -30.24
C ASN A 28 19.21 -12.65 -30.32
N ASP A 29 19.47 -13.94 -30.56
CA ASP A 29 18.43 -14.98 -30.77
C ASP A 29 18.02 -15.72 -29.49
N CYS A 30 18.22 -15.09 -28.35
CA CYS A 30 18.22 -15.81 -27.10
C CYS A 30 16.93 -15.54 -26.29
N THR A 31 16.24 -16.60 -25.85
CA THR A 31 15.04 -16.48 -25.01
C THR A 31 15.41 -16.39 -23.53
N GLY A 32 15.13 -15.27 -22.88
CA GLY A 32 15.35 -15.06 -21.45
C GLY A 32 14.09 -15.36 -20.64
N THR A 33 14.24 -16.07 -19.53
CA THR A 33 13.13 -16.32 -18.60
C THR A 33 13.50 -15.78 -17.22
N VAL A 34 12.62 -14.97 -16.64
CA VAL A 34 12.78 -14.36 -15.32
C VAL A 34 11.69 -14.90 -14.41
N LEU A 35 12.08 -15.37 -13.23
CA LEU A 35 11.17 -15.85 -12.21
C LEU A 35 11.02 -14.76 -11.14
N LEU A 36 9.79 -14.33 -10.83
CA LEU A 36 9.54 -13.49 -9.66
C LEU A 36 9.21 -14.39 -8.47
N VAL A 37 9.97 -14.26 -7.39
CA VAL A 37 9.84 -15.09 -6.18
C VAL A 37 9.64 -14.17 -4.98
N GLY A 38 8.82 -14.60 -4.01
CA GLY A 38 8.55 -13.82 -2.79
C GLY A 38 7.42 -14.42 -1.97
N ILE A 39 7.22 -13.87 -0.75
CA ILE A 39 6.09 -14.24 0.12
C ILE A 39 4.74 -13.84 -0.53
N PRO A 40 3.58 -14.33 -0.03
CA PRO A 40 2.27 -13.95 -0.55
C PRO A 40 2.00 -12.43 -0.49
N ASN A 41 1.12 -11.94 -1.36
CA ASN A 41 0.59 -10.56 -1.39
C ASN A 41 1.59 -9.39 -1.50
N VAL A 42 2.88 -9.64 -1.79
CA VAL A 42 3.88 -8.57 -2.07
C VAL A 42 3.74 -7.90 -3.44
N GLY A 43 2.72 -8.25 -4.23
CA GLY A 43 2.46 -7.63 -5.53
C GLY A 43 3.22 -8.24 -6.72
N LYS A 44 3.72 -9.49 -6.62
CA LYS A 44 4.39 -10.20 -7.72
C LYS A 44 3.58 -10.17 -9.02
N SER A 45 2.35 -10.66 -8.99
CA SER A 45 1.43 -10.69 -10.12
C SER A 45 1.08 -9.30 -10.66
N ALA A 46 1.03 -8.28 -9.80
CA ALA A 46 0.83 -6.90 -10.21
C ALA A 46 2.04 -6.34 -10.99
N ILE A 47 3.26 -6.64 -10.55
CA ILE A 47 4.49 -6.30 -11.27
C ILE A 47 4.54 -7.03 -12.62
N VAL A 48 4.21 -8.33 -12.66
CA VAL A 48 4.15 -9.10 -13.90
C VAL A 48 3.16 -8.47 -14.89
N ASN A 49 1.95 -8.15 -14.43
CA ASN A 49 0.94 -7.47 -15.25
C ASN A 49 1.43 -6.13 -15.80
N ALA A 50 2.09 -5.31 -14.97
CA ALA A 50 2.64 -4.03 -15.39
C ALA A 50 3.75 -4.19 -16.43
N MET A 51 4.69 -5.12 -16.21
CA MET A 51 5.76 -5.42 -17.17
C MET A 51 5.21 -5.99 -18.49
N HIS A 52 4.22 -6.87 -18.42
CA HIS A 52 3.53 -7.44 -19.59
C HIS A 52 2.83 -6.35 -20.41
N GLN A 53 2.16 -5.40 -19.76
CA GLN A 53 1.51 -4.28 -20.43
C GLN A 53 2.52 -3.32 -21.10
N ILE A 54 3.57 -2.91 -20.39
CA ILE A 54 4.60 -2.00 -20.94
C ILE A 54 5.37 -2.67 -22.07
N GLY A 55 5.75 -3.93 -21.86
CA GLY A 55 6.44 -4.76 -22.85
C GLY A 55 5.70 -4.88 -24.18
N ARG A 56 4.37 -4.95 -24.11
CA ARG A 56 3.49 -4.98 -25.28
C ARG A 56 3.27 -3.63 -25.93
N ILE A 57 3.26 -2.50 -25.22
CA ILE A 57 3.18 -1.17 -25.87
C ILE A 57 4.35 -0.99 -26.85
N GLY A 58 5.51 -1.58 -26.55
CA GLY A 58 6.67 -1.61 -27.46
C GLY A 58 6.62 -2.69 -28.55
N ALA A 59 5.66 -3.62 -28.54
CA ALA A 59 5.59 -4.75 -29.48
C ALA A 59 4.30 -4.69 -30.32
N ALA A 60 4.40 -4.85 -31.64
CA ALA A 60 3.26 -4.75 -32.56
C ALA A 60 2.20 -5.88 -32.43
N GLU A 61 2.34 -6.80 -31.49
CA GLU A 61 1.42 -7.93 -31.28
C GLU A 61 0.12 -7.45 -30.62
N LYS A 62 -0.99 -7.34 -31.36
CA LYS A 62 -2.33 -6.92 -30.89
C LYS A 62 -3.27 -8.10 -30.57
N GLY A 63 -2.84 -9.06 -29.75
CA GLY A 63 -3.69 -10.17 -29.26
C GLY A 63 -4.42 -9.89 -27.94
N LYS A 64 -5.38 -10.75 -27.52
CA LYS A 64 -6.02 -10.73 -26.19
C LYS A 64 -4.96 -10.87 -25.08
N LEU A 65 -5.03 -10.01 -24.06
CA LEU A 65 -4.07 -9.99 -22.96
C LEU A 65 -4.34 -11.14 -21.99
N LYS A 66 -3.37 -12.06 -21.85
CA LYS A 66 -3.33 -12.93 -20.67
C LYS A 66 -2.88 -12.05 -19.50
N HIS A 67 -3.66 -12.00 -18.43
CA HIS A 67 -3.32 -11.28 -17.21
C HIS A 67 -3.09 -12.27 -16.07
N ALA A 68 -2.14 -11.95 -15.20
CA ALA A 68 -2.00 -12.60 -13.91
C ALA A 68 -3.16 -12.18 -13.00
N ILE A 69 -3.67 -13.11 -12.20
CA ILE A 69 -4.71 -12.83 -11.22
C ILE A 69 -4.07 -12.01 -10.09
N VAL A 70 -4.68 -10.89 -9.75
CA VAL A 70 -4.23 -10.03 -8.65
C VAL A 70 -5.40 -9.88 -7.69
N SER A 71 -5.20 -10.25 -6.43
CA SER A 71 -6.16 -10.00 -5.37
C SER A 71 -5.44 -9.66 -4.07
N SER A 72 -6.21 -9.14 -3.11
CA SER A 72 -5.79 -8.89 -1.73
C SER A 72 -5.74 -10.15 -0.86
N HIS A 73 -6.23 -11.29 -1.36
CA HIS A 73 -6.27 -12.56 -0.64
C HIS A 73 -5.06 -13.42 -1.02
N PRO A 74 -4.37 -14.02 -0.05
CA PRO A 74 -3.25 -14.90 -0.33
C PRO A 74 -3.73 -16.18 -1.03
N GLY A 75 -2.88 -16.74 -1.90
CA GLY A 75 -3.15 -18.02 -2.55
C GLY A 75 -3.95 -17.96 -3.86
N GLU A 76 -4.21 -16.76 -4.39
CA GLU A 76 -4.88 -16.63 -5.70
C GLU A 76 -4.01 -17.10 -6.88
N THR A 77 -2.70 -16.85 -6.82
CA THR A 77 -1.77 -17.41 -7.80
C THR A 77 -1.48 -18.85 -7.39
N ARG A 78 -2.11 -19.81 -8.09
CA ARG A 78 -2.00 -21.26 -7.82
C ARG A 78 -1.03 -21.96 -8.77
N ASP A 79 -0.98 -21.51 -10.02
CA ASP A 79 -0.13 -22.09 -11.07
C ASP A 79 0.97 -21.13 -11.50
N ILE A 80 2.08 -21.69 -11.98
CA ILE A 80 3.14 -20.90 -12.61
C ILE A 80 2.71 -20.55 -14.04
N SER A 81 2.66 -19.25 -14.35
CA SER A 81 2.28 -18.77 -15.67
C SER A 81 3.33 -17.83 -16.25
N GLY A 82 3.71 -18.05 -17.51
CA GLY A 82 4.62 -17.18 -18.24
C GLY A 82 3.93 -16.07 -19.03
N TYR A 83 4.50 -14.87 -18.96
CA TYR A 83 4.04 -13.66 -19.62
C TYR A 83 5.19 -13.03 -20.43
N LYS A 84 4.98 -12.78 -21.72
CA LYS A 84 6.01 -12.18 -22.59
C LYS A 84 6.12 -10.68 -22.35
N VAL A 85 7.26 -10.18 -21.91
CA VAL A 85 7.46 -8.76 -21.53
C VAL A 85 8.38 -7.99 -22.48
N ALA A 86 8.94 -8.65 -23.50
CA ALA A 86 9.68 -7.99 -24.57
C ALA A 86 9.66 -8.88 -25.82
N SER A 87 9.59 -8.24 -27.01
CA SER A 87 9.58 -8.96 -28.29
C SER A 87 10.90 -8.85 -29.07
N HIS A 88 11.66 -7.76 -28.93
CA HIS A 88 12.98 -7.63 -29.58
C HIS A 88 14.03 -8.58 -28.99
N LEU A 89 13.93 -8.83 -27.69
CA LEU A 89 14.60 -9.91 -26.98
C LEU A 89 13.47 -10.76 -26.41
N ASN A 90 13.39 -12.05 -26.74
CA ASN A 90 12.30 -12.91 -26.30
C ASN A 90 12.40 -13.11 -24.77
N ILE A 91 11.77 -12.23 -23.99
CA ILE A 91 11.82 -12.28 -22.53
C ILE A 91 10.45 -12.67 -21.98
N TYR A 92 10.44 -13.72 -21.17
CA TYR A 92 9.27 -14.17 -20.41
C TYR A 92 9.49 -13.91 -18.93
N VAL A 93 8.44 -13.46 -18.27
CA VAL A 93 8.37 -13.34 -16.82
C VAL A 93 7.38 -14.38 -16.32
N LEU A 94 7.84 -15.22 -15.40
CA LEU A 94 7.02 -16.24 -14.76
C LEU A 94 6.44 -15.67 -13.47
N ASP A 95 5.11 -15.61 -13.40
CA ASP A 95 4.38 -15.36 -12.16
C ASP A 95 4.31 -16.65 -11.36
N THR A 96 4.61 -16.58 -10.07
CA THR A 96 4.59 -17.73 -9.17
C THR A 96 3.68 -17.48 -7.97
N PRO A 97 3.14 -18.56 -7.37
CA PRO A 97 2.58 -18.50 -6.02
C PRO A 97 3.56 -17.85 -5.03
N GLY A 98 3.04 -17.46 -3.85
CA GLY A 98 3.88 -17.05 -2.73
C GLY A 98 4.66 -18.24 -2.17
N VAL A 99 5.76 -18.63 -2.82
CA VAL A 99 6.52 -19.86 -2.52
C VAL A 99 7.47 -19.73 -1.34
N LEU A 100 7.76 -18.50 -0.90
CA LEU A 100 8.61 -18.28 0.27
C LEU A 100 7.77 -18.17 1.53
N SER A 101 8.20 -18.85 2.59
CA SER A 101 7.69 -18.64 3.94
C SER A 101 8.18 -17.30 4.48
N PRO A 102 7.30 -16.49 5.12
CA PRO A 102 7.74 -15.31 5.83
C PRO A 102 8.72 -15.68 6.93
N ARG A 103 9.75 -14.85 7.12
CA ARG A 103 10.67 -14.97 8.25
C ARG A 103 10.16 -14.10 9.39
N PHE A 104 10.09 -14.68 10.58
CA PHE A 104 9.77 -13.95 11.81
C PHE A 104 11.10 -13.65 12.51
N ALA A 105 11.52 -12.37 12.45
CA ALA A 105 12.78 -11.95 13.06
C ALA A 105 12.60 -11.66 14.56
N ASN A 106 11.50 -10.99 14.90
CA ASN A 106 11.13 -10.54 16.24
C ASN A 106 9.64 -10.84 16.49
N ASP A 107 9.19 -10.75 17.75
CA ASP A 107 7.81 -11.02 18.16
C ASP A 107 6.77 -10.22 17.35
N ASP A 108 7.05 -8.95 17.02
CA ASP A 108 6.16 -8.08 16.23
C ASP A 108 6.08 -8.43 14.74
N SER A 109 6.97 -9.29 14.22
CA SER A 109 7.08 -9.57 12.78
C SER A 109 5.78 -10.15 12.23
N GLY A 110 5.11 -10.99 13.03
CA GLY A 110 3.80 -11.55 12.70
C GLY A 110 2.75 -10.46 12.55
N SER A 111 2.65 -9.56 13.52
CA SER A 111 1.70 -8.45 13.50
C SER A 111 1.93 -7.50 12.32
N ARG A 112 3.19 -7.23 11.95
CA ARG A 112 3.52 -6.41 10.76
C ARG A 112 3.14 -7.08 9.45
N LEU A 113 3.41 -8.38 9.31
CA LEU A 113 3.02 -9.17 8.14
C LEU A 113 1.50 -9.29 8.03
N ALA A 114 0.81 -9.43 9.17
CA ALA A 114 -0.65 -9.48 9.22
C ALA A 114 -1.24 -8.12 8.85
N LEU A 115 -0.68 -7.04 9.39
CA LEU A 115 -1.10 -5.66 9.10
C LEU A 115 -0.99 -5.34 7.60
N THR A 116 0.10 -5.75 6.94
CA THR A 116 0.29 -5.59 5.49
C THR A 116 -0.56 -6.55 4.64
N GLY A 117 -1.15 -7.58 5.24
CA GLY A 117 -1.92 -8.61 4.55
C GLY A 117 -1.06 -9.67 3.85
N ALA A 118 0.24 -9.72 4.14
CA ALA A 118 1.15 -10.77 3.63
C ALA A 118 0.81 -12.15 4.21
N ILE A 119 0.29 -12.18 5.43
CA ILE A 119 -0.34 -13.34 6.04
C ILE A 119 -1.82 -13.04 6.28
N THR A 120 -2.68 -14.00 5.95
CA THR A 120 -4.13 -13.91 6.17
C THR A 120 -4.59 -15.28 6.62
N GLY A 121 -5.28 -15.36 7.75
CA GLY A 121 -5.68 -16.63 8.35
C GLY A 121 -6.05 -16.48 9.81
N SER A 122 -6.83 -17.44 10.31
CA SER A 122 -7.46 -17.56 11.64
C SER A 122 -6.55 -17.47 12.87
N LEU A 123 -5.29 -17.09 12.71
CA LEU A 123 -4.30 -17.03 13.78
C LEU A 123 -4.32 -15.71 14.56
N LEU A 124 -4.80 -14.62 13.95
CA LEU A 124 -4.87 -13.30 14.57
C LEU A 124 -6.24 -12.67 14.28
N ASP A 125 -6.91 -12.17 15.33
CA ASP A 125 -8.18 -11.45 15.18
C ASP A 125 -7.91 -10.11 14.48
N GLU A 126 -8.78 -9.72 13.53
CA GLU A 126 -8.70 -8.42 12.89
C GLU A 126 -8.70 -7.27 13.91
N TYR A 127 -9.40 -7.46 15.03
CA TYR A 127 -9.41 -6.52 16.14
C TYR A 127 -8.00 -6.31 16.73
N ASP A 128 -7.25 -7.38 16.97
CA ASP A 128 -5.87 -7.31 17.49
C ASP A 128 -4.91 -6.63 16.49
N ILE A 129 -5.06 -6.96 15.20
CA ILE A 129 -4.26 -6.33 14.14
C ILE A 129 -4.56 -4.82 14.06
N ALA A 130 -5.83 -4.42 14.25
CA ALA A 130 -6.22 -3.01 14.27
C ALA A 130 -5.70 -2.28 15.51
N GLN A 131 -5.69 -2.90 16.69
CA GLN A 131 -5.04 -2.35 17.88
C GLN A 131 -3.54 -2.14 17.64
N PHE A 132 -2.85 -3.12 17.03
CA PHE A 132 -1.44 -3.00 16.66
C PHE A 132 -1.19 -1.84 15.69
N LEU A 133 -2.07 -1.65 14.69
CA LEU A 133 -2.00 -0.49 13.79
C LEU A 133 -2.12 0.83 14.55
N LEU A 134 -3.08 0.95 15.47
CA LEU A 134 -3.24 2.16 16.27
C LEU A 134 -2.03 2.41 17.16
N ALA A 135 -1.48 1.38 17.79
CA ALA A 135 -0.23 1.48 18.54
C ALA A 135 0.92 2.02 17.68
N VAL A 136 1.08 1.51 16.45
CA VAL A 136 2.08 2.00 15.50
C VAL A 136 1.84 3.47 15.16
N VAL A 137 0.60 3.87 14.86
CA VAL A 137 0.25 5.27 14.54
C VAL A 137 0.51 6.20 15.72
N ASN A 138 0.17 5.77 16.94
CA ASN A 138 0.31 6.56 18.16
C ASN A 138 1.79 6.74 18.57
N SER A 139 2.63 5.73 18.32
CA SER A 139 4.08 5.77 18.60
C SER A 139 4.89 6.66 17.65
N ARG A 140 4.27 7.11 16.56
CA ARG A 140 4.92 7.72 15.41
C ARG A 140 4.46 9.16 15.25
N GLU A 141 5.33 10.11 14.94
CA GLU A 141 4.91 11.51 14.77
C GLU A 141 4.17 11.77 13.45
N GLU A 142 4.05 10.77 12.58
CA GLU A 142 3.37 10.87 11.28
C GLU A 142 1.92 11.36 11.37
N TYR A 143 1.21 11.15 12.50
CA TYR A 143 -0.15 11.66 12.71
C TYR A 143 -0.20 13.20 12.72
N ARG A 144 0.89 13.90 13.05
CA ARG A 144 0.95 15.38 13.07
C ARG A 144 0.67 15.99 11.70
N ARG A 145 0.89 15.23 10.62
CA ARG A 145 0.55 15.66 9.25
C ARG A 145 -0.95 15.89 9.05
N TRP A 146 -1.79 15.45 9.98
CA TRP A 146 -3.24 15.63 9.94
C TRP A 146 -3.73 16.90 10.65
N GLU A 147 -2.85 17.67 11.29
CA GLU A 147 -3.18 18.90 12.02
C GLU A 147 -3.95 19.93 11.15
N ASN A 148 -3.52 20.12 9.90
CA ASN A 148 -4.06 21.16 9.02
C ASN A 148 -5.20 20.69 8.10
N LEU A 149 -5.81 19.51 8.35
CA LEU A 149 -6.89 19.00 7.48
C LEU A 149 -8.14 19.91 7.47
N ASN A 150 -8.27 20.82 8.45
CA ASN A 150 -9.41 21.75 8.53
C ASN A 150 -9.27 22.99 7.64
N GLU A 151 -8.08 23.34 7.17
CA GLU A 151 -7.85 24.60 6.44
C GLU A 151 -8.14 24.54 4.93
N GLU A 152 -8.05 23.35 4.30
CA GLU A 152 -8.25 23.22 2.85
C GLU A 152 -9.75 23.22 2.41
N GLY A 153 -10.69 23.42 3.34
CA GLY A 153 -12.13 23.37 3.08
C GLY A 153 -12.88 24.72 3.08
N GLY A 154 -12.21 25.83 3.38
CA GLY A 154 -12.85 27.12 3.69
C GLY A 154 -12.38 28.28 2.84
N SER A 155 -12.71 28.31 1.54
CA SER A 155 -12.74 29.56 0.77
C SER A 155 -13.71 29.42 -0.40
N SER A 156 -15.00 29.46 -0.08
CA SER A 156 -16.02 29.96 -0.99
C SER A 156 -16.32 31.40 -0.60
N SER A 157 -15.42 32.31 -0.97
CA SER A 157 -15.70 33.75 -0.97
C SER A 157 -16.00 34.18 -2.41
N ASN A 158 -17.24 34.63 -2.62
CA ASN A 158 -17.67 35.41 -3.77
C ASN A 158 -16.67 36.52 -4.06
N ASP A 159 -16.15 36.59 -5.27
CA ASP A 159 -15.73 37.86 -5.87
C ASP A 159 -15.94 37.81 -7.39
N ASN A 160 -16.89 38.63 -7.83
CA ASN A 160 -17.12 38.97 -9.22
C ASN A 160 -16.04 39.95 -9.68
N ALA A 161 -15.18 39.56 -10.63
CA ALA A 161 -14.61 40.49 -11.61
C ALA A 161 -13.94 39.74 -12.77
N ASN A 162 -14.39 40.04 -13.98
CA ASN A 162 -13.77 39.65 -15.25
C ASN A 162 -12.34 40.22 -15.36
N THR A 163 -11.38 39.41 -15.83
CA THR A 163 -10.43 39.75 -16.94
C THR A 163 -9.42 38.62 -17.17
N SER A 164 -9.56 37.97 -18.33
CA SER A 164 -8.54 37.49 -19.29
C SER A 164 -7.13 36.99 -18.87
N ARG A 165 -6.83 35.77 -19.35
CA ARG A 165 -5.52 35.16 -19.74
C ARG A 165 -4.62 34.55 -18.64
N SER A 166 -4.59 33.22 -18.55
CA SER A 166 -3.55 32.36 -19.14
C SER A 166 -3.76 30.90 -18.69
N HIS A 167 -3.73 29.96 -19.64
CA HIS A 167 -4.03 28.55 -19.41
C HIS A 167 -2.87 27.84 -18.70
N ASN A 168 -3.03 27.54 -17.41
CA ASN A 168 -2.30 26.45 -16.76
C ASN A 168 -3.31 25.61 -15.95
N LYS A 169 -3.96 24.65 -16.65
CA LYS A 169 -4.81 23.65 -16.02
C LYS A 169 -3.96 22.76 -15.11
N LYS A 170 -3.89 23.13 -13.83
CA LYS A 170 -3.48 22.25 -12.72
C LYS A 170 -4.41 21.04 -12.79
N ARG A 171 -3.86 19.89 -13.18
CA ARG A 171 -4.59 18.65 -13.44
C ARG A 171 -5.34 18.22 -12.18
N GLN A 172 -6.63 18.51 -12.16
CA GLN A 172 -7.58 18.09 -11.15
C GLN A 172 -7.79 16.58 -11.32
N TYR A 173 -7.36 15.80 -10.33
CA TYR A 173 -7.62 14.37 -10.29
C TYR A 173 -9.10 14.14 -9.99
N VAL A 174 -9.72 13.27 -10.78
CA VAL A 174 -11.03 12.68 -10.48
C VAL A 174 -10.77 11.49 -9.56
N SER A 175 -10.58 11.73 -8.25
CA SER A 175 -10.67 10.69 -7.22
C SER A 175 -12.09 10.68 -6.69
N ASP A 176 -12.72 9.51 -6.69
CA ASP A 176 -14.06 9.24 -6.16
C ASP A 176 -14.38 10.03 -4.87
N HIS A 177 -15.13 11.12 -5.03
CA HIS A 177 -15.33 12.17 -4.01
C HIS A 177 -16.11 11.69 -2.79
N THR A 178 -16.74 10.53 -2.89
CA THR A 178 -17.63 9.95 -1.88
C THR A 178 -16.87 9.25 -0.75
N GLN A 179 -15.57 9.01 -0.91
CA GLN A 179 -14.78 8.24 0.05
C GLN A 179 -13.75 9.09 0.81
N ASP A 180 -13.53 10.35 0.42
CA ASP A 180 -12.55 11.23 1.07
C ASP A 180 -13.05 11.82 2.39
N PHE A 181 -14.37 11.94 2.59
CA PHE A 181 -14.91 12.44 3.86
C PHE A 181 -14.66 11.47 5.03
N VAL A 182 -14.82 10.16 4.80
CA VAL A 182 -14.57 9.13 5.83
C VAL A 182 -13.09 9.12 6.20
N VAL A 183 -12.21 9.15 5.20
CA VAL A 183 -10.76 9.20 5.43
C VAL A 183 -10.36 10.45 6.21
N LYS A 184 -10.92 11.62 5.85
CA LYS A 184 -10.68 12.88 6.56
C LYS A 184 -11.17 12.80 8.00
N ALA A 185 -12.39 12.31 8.24
CA ALA A 185 -12.95 12.13 9.57
C ALA A 185 -12.11 11.18 10.43
N VAL A 186 -11.69 10.04 9.88
CA VAL A 186 -10.83 9.08 10.57
C VAL A 186 -9.49 9.72 10.96
N ARG A 187 -8.82 10.40 10.02
CA ARG A 187 -7.55 11.09 10.30
C ARG A 187 -7.70 12.17 11.36
N GLN A 188 -8.79 12.94 11.30
CA GLN A 188 -9.10 13.97 12.27
C GLN A 188 -9.35 13.39 13.66
N VAL A 189 -10.18 12.34 13.77
CA VAL A 189 -10.44 11.63 15.03
C VAL A 189 -9.14 11.11 15.64
N LEU A 190 -8.28 10.47 14.84
CA LEU A 190 -6.99 9.97 15.33
C LEU A 190 -6.09 11.12 15.80
N PHE A 191 -6.02 12.22 15.06
CA PHE A 191 -5.25 13.39 15.46
C PHE A 191 -5.75 14.01 16.78
N GLU A 192 -7.06 14.24 16.89
CA GLU A 192 -7.68 14.86 18.07
C GLU A 192 -7.56 13.98 19.31
N THR A 193 -7.78 12.67 19.18
CA THR A 193 -7.63 11.71 20.28
C THR A 193 -6.19 11.64 20.77
N ILE A 194 -5.19 11.55 19.87
CA ILE A 194 -3.77 11.56 20.27
C ILE A 194 -3.39 12.89 20.92
N SER A 195 -3.83 14.02 20.35
CA SER A 195 -3.46 15.36 20.84
C SER A 195 -4.12 15.72 22.18
N SER A 196 -5.33 15.23 22.44
CA SER A 196 -6.03 15.43 23.71
C SER A 196 -5.52 14.52 24.83
N PHE A 197 -4.91 13.39 24.49
CA PHE A 197 -4.39 12.42 25.44
C PHE A 197 -3.02 12.87 25.99
N LYS A 198 -3.04 13.70 27.04
CA LYS A 198 -1.84 14.15 27.76
C LYS A 198 -1.32 13.09 28.74
N VAL A 199 -0.73 11.99 28.27
CA VAL A 199 0.04 11.09 29.14
C VAL A 199 1.14 10.33 28.37
N ASP A 200 2.03 9.67 29.10
CA ASP A 200 3.30 9.11 28.63
C ASP A 200 3.06 7.76 27.93
N LEU A 201 3.06 7.77 26.59
CA LEU A 201 2.81 6.60 25.73
C LEU A 201 3.81 5.44 25.93
N VAL A 202 4.81 5.60 26.80
CA VAL A 202 5.72 4.54 27.25
C VAL A 202 5.01 3.51 28.15
N LYS A 203 3.90 3.87 28.81
CA LYS A 203 3.13 2.92 29.64
C LYS A 203 2.07 2.17 28.83
N GLU A 204 2.14 0.84 28.85
CA GLU A 204 1.20 -0.03 28.14
C GLU A 204 -0.28 0.22 28.51
N ASP A 205 -0.57 0.49 29.79
CA ASP A 205 -1.94 0.76 30.25
C ASP A 205 -2.51 2.08 29.69
N GLU A 206 -1.67 3.10 29.54
CA GLU A 206 -2.07 4.40 28.99
C GLU A 206 -2.30 4.30 27.49
N LEU A 207 -1.43 3.57 26.77
CA LEU A 207 -1.60 3.26 25.35
C LEU A 207 -2.88 2.47 25.09
N ARG A 208 -3.18 1.47 25.92
CA ARG A 208 -4.40 0.66 25.80
C ARG A 208 -5.66 1.53 25.96
N ARG A 209 -5.69 2.41 26.96
CA ARG A 209 -6.81 3.35 27.17
C ARG A 209 -6.99 4.32 25.99
N LEU A 210 -5.90 4.79 25.40
CA LEU A 210 -5.96 5.63 24.19
C LEU A 210 -6.57 4.85 23.03
N ILE A 211 -6.12 3.61 22.80
CA ILE A 211 -6.64 2.75 21.72
C ILE A 211 -8.13 2.46 21.94
N ASP A 212 -8.55 2.14 23.16
CA ASP A 212 -9.97 1.92 23.48
C ASP A 212 -10.81 3.17 23.18
N CYS A 213 -10.32 4.36 23.55
CA CYS A 213 -10.96 5.63 23.24
C CYS A 213 -11.04 5.88 21.72
N GLN A 214 -9.97 5.57 20.98
CA GLN A 214 -9.94 5.68 19.53
C GLN A 214 -10.98 4.79 18.86
N PHE A 215 -11.16 3.55 19.31
CA PHE A 215 -12.20 2.67 18.77
C PHE A 215 -13.61 3.26 18.94
N VAL A 216 -13.90 3.87 20.09
CA VAL A 216 -15.19 4.55 20.33
C VAL A 216 -15.37 5.70 19.34
N SER A 217 -14.39 6.59 19.20
CA SER A 217 -14.49 7.73 18.28
C SER A 217 -14.53 7.29 16.80
N LEU A 218 -13.84 6.21 16.45
CA LEU A 218 -13.86 5.64 15.10
C LEU A 218 -15.21 5.03 14.74
N GLN A 219 -15.97 4.52 15.72
CA GLN A 219 -17.33 4.02 15.49
C GLN A 219 -18.21 5.09 14.86
N GLU A 220 -18.16 6.32 15.39
CA GLU A 220 -18.89 7.47 14.88
C GLU A 220 -18.39 7.87 13.49
N ALA A 221 -17.07 7.96 13.30
CA ALA A 221 -16.46 8.32 12.01
C ALA A 221 -16.84 7.33 10.89
N PHE A 222 -16.90 6.04 11.20
CA PHE A 222 -17.29 4.98 10.27
C PHE A 222 -18.79 4.75 10.15
N LYS A 223 -19.60 5.43 10.97
CA LYS A 223 -21.06 5.29 11.04
C LYS A 223 -21.51 3.83 11.19
N VAL A 224 -20.88 3.08 12.10
CA VAL A 224 -21.20 1.66 12.32
C VAL A 224 -22.42 1.54 13.24
N SER A 225 -23.47 0.85 12.76
CA SER A 225 -24.70 0.57 13.53
C SER A 225 -24.44 -0.43 14.66
N THR A 226 -25.10 -0.23 15.80
CA THR A 226 -24.99 -1.05 17.02
C THR A 226 -25.98 -2.22 16.98
N GLU A 227 -25.61 -3.34 16.35
CA GLU A 227 -26.42 -4.57 16.40
C GLU A 227 -25.87 -5.58 17.44
N SER A 228 -24.55 -5.57 17.73
CA SER A 228 -23.93 -6.24 18.89
C SER A 228 -22.54 -5.62 19.22
N SER A 229 -22.06 -5.66 20.48
CA SER A 229 -20.79 -5.01 20.85
C SER A 229 -19.53 -5.70 20.26
N GLU A 230 -19.55 -7.03 20.15
CA GLU A 230 -18.43 -7.80 19.57
C GLU A 230 -18.35 -7.59 18.05
N ASP A 231 -19.48 -7.44 17.36
CA ASP A 231 -19.51 -7.21 15.91
C ASP A 231 -19.09 -5.78 15.54
N VAL A 232 -19.34 -4.81 16.42
CA VAL A 232 -18.95 -3.40 16.21
C VAL A 232 -17.43 -3.26 16.15
N GLY A 233 -16.69 -3.85 17.10
CA GLY A 233 -15.22 -3.79 17.14
C GLY A 233 -14.59 -4.38 15.88
N LYS A 234 -15.06 -5.55 15.44
CA LYS A 234 -14.58 -6.22 14.22
C LYS A 234 -14.89 -5.41 12.95
N SER A 235 -16.08 -4.81 12.87
CA SER A 235 -16.46 -3.97 11.72
C SER A 235 -15.58 -2.72 11.62
N ILE A 236 -15.30 -2.05 12.74
CA ILE A 236 -14.37 -0.91 12.81
C ILE A 236 -12.97 -1.34 12.40
N ALA A 237 -12.47 -2.46 12.95
CA ALA A 237 -11.16 -3.01 12.65
C ALA A 237 -11.00 -3.30 11.15
N LEU A 238 -11.96 -3.99 10.53
CA LEU A 238 -11.96 -4.28 9.09
C LEU A 238 -11.91 -3.01 8.24
N LYS A 239 -12.71 -1.99 8.58
CA LYS A 239 -12.73 -0.71 7.85
C LYS A 239 -11.39 0.03 8.01
N LEU A 240 -10.84 0.08 9.21
CA LEU A 240 -9.55 0.73 9.49
C LEU A 240 -8.40 0.04 8.76
N LEU A 241 -8.33 -1.29 8.83
CA LEU A 241 -7.31 -2.09 8.13
C LEU A 241 -7.42 -1.94 6.61
N ASN A 242 -8.63 -1.80 6.06
CA ASN A 242 -8.81 -1.52 4.64
C ASN A 242 -8.22 -0.15 4.26
N LEU A 243 -8.52 0.91 5.03
CA LEU A 243 -7.94 2.23 4.79
C LEU A 243 -6.41 2.22 4.86
N TYR A 244 -5.84 1.45 5.80
CA TYR A 244 -4.39 1.27 5.90
C TYR A 244 -3.80 0.53 4.70
N ARG A 245 -4.31 -0.68 4.39
CA ARG A 245 -3.77 -1.55 3.32
C ARG A 245 -3.92 -0.94 1.92
N THR A 246 -4.93 -0.09 1.72
CA THR A 246 -5.11 0.67 0.47
C THR A 246 -4.24 1.94 0.41
N GLY A 247 -3.50 2.26 1.46
CA GLY A 247 -2.65 3.46 1.58
C GLY A 247 -3.45 4.76 1.78
N ARG A 248 -4.77 4.66 1.98
CA ARG A 248 -5.65 5.83 2.13
C ARG A 248 -5.54 6.48 3.50
N LEU A 249 -5.14 5.74 4.52
CA LEU A 249 -4.81 6.32 5.82
C LEU A 249 -3.49 7.11 5.74
N GLY A 250 -2.51 6.59 5.02
CA GLY A 250 -1.19 7.16 4.80
C GLY A 250 -0.20 6.09 4.32
N HIS A 251 1.03 6.48 4.04
CA HIS A 251 2.11 5.54 3.71
C HIS A 251 3.02 5.38 4.93
N TYR A 252 3.15 4.13 5.39
CA TYR A 252 3.92 3.77 6.57
C TYR A 252 4.94 2.70 6.21
N THR A 253 6.17 2.88 6.70
CA THR A 253 7.21 1.85 6.64
C THR A 253 7.36 1.27 8.03
N LEU A 254 6.90 0.03 8.22
CA LEU A 254 6.82 -0.62 9.54
C LEU A 254 8.19 -1.05 10.08
N ASP A 255 9.14 -1.31 9.19
CA ASP A 255 10.48 -1.72 9.56
C ASP A 255 11.43 -0.51 9.67
N HIS A 256 12.31 -0.55 10.67
CA HIS A 256 13.47 0.32 10.67
C HIS A 256 14.42 -0.16 9.57
N VAL A 257 14.64 0.68 8.56
CA VAL A 257 15.73 0.47 7.61
C VAL A 257 17.00 0.93 8.34
N PRO A 258 17.93 0.03 8.68
CA PRO A 258 19.21 0.45 9.25
C PRO A 258 19.88 1.42 8.28
N ASP A 259 20.41 2.52 8.79
CA ASP A 259 21.17 3.46 7.97
C ASP A 259 22.47 2.75 7.57
N VAL A 260 22.51 2.25 6.33
CA VAL A 260 23.66 1.50 5.76
C VAL A 260 24.96 2.31 5.84
N ARG A 261 24.89 3.63 6.08
CA ARG A 261 26.05 4.48 6.33
C ARG A 261 26.73 4.23 7.68
N GLN A 262 26.02 3.71 8.68
CA GLN A 262 26.59 3.38 9.99
C GLN A 262 27.29 2.01 10.02
N GLU A 263 26.82 1.03 9.25
CA GLU A 263 27.46 -0.30 9.17
C GLU A 263 28.79 -0.31 8.39
N LEU A 264 29.03 0.69 7.53
CA LEU A 264 30.32 0.85 6.84
C LEU A 264 31.36 1.64 7.66
N ALA A 265 30.99 2.08 8.88
CA ALA A 265 31.85 2.83 9.79
C ALA A 265 32.23 2.04 11.07
N ALA A 266 31.82 0.77 11.16
CA ALA A 266 32.18 -0.17 12.23
C ALA A 266 33.04 -1.32 11.67
#